data_AF-A0A2Z5N0G6-F1
#
_entry.id   AF-A0A2Z5N0G6-F1
#
_cell.length_a   1.000
_cell.length_b   1.000
_cell.length_c   1.000
_cell.angle_alpha   90.00
_cell.angle_beta   90.00
_cell.angle_gamma   90.00
#
_symmetry.space_group_name_H-M   'P 1'
#
loop_
_entity.id
_entity.type
_entity.pdbx_description
1 polymer ?
#
loop_
_entity_poly.entity_id
_entity_poly.type
_entity_poly.pdbx_seq_one_letter_code
_entity_poly.pdbx_strand_id
1 'polypeptide(L)'
;MALAYRFLLIAGASTALIAGSGAARAAPAPAAAATVACPSPSFDRYPAPAASAPRKPAAAPRLTSKEAHLYRTVIRDAFTQPANFAGHYRVAIWGCGTDCRNFAIVDKYTGATYTMPGVKAISGVMGNDDERVDFRAGSALLIVAGCFNDDCDDNNAKAARFFYEWTGTRLRPAGTCPLAIEPLQ
;
A
#
# COMPACT_ATOMS: atom_id res chain seq x y z
N MET A 1 4.64 -25.06 -89.40
CA MET A 1 3.45 -25.50 -90.17
C MET A 1 2.59 -26.32 -89.22
N ALA A 2 1.70 -25.66 -88.47
CA ALA A 2 0.26 -25.59 -88.77
C ALA A 2 -0.40 -26.98 -88.85
N LEU A 3 -1.16 -27.37 -87.83
CA LEU A 3 -2.62 -27.35 -87.92
C LEU A 3 -3.26 -27.49 -86.54
N ALA A 4 -4.25 -26.63 -86.31
CA ALA A 4 -5.10 -26.58 -85.14
C ALA A 4 -6.11 -27.74 -85.11
N TYR A 5 -6.54 -28.15 -83.92
CA TYR A 5 -7.94 -28.48 -83.71
C TYR A 5 -8.37 -28.19 -82.28
N ARG A 6 -9.21 -27.17 -82.14
CA ARG A 6 -10.06 -26.92 -80.97
C ARG A 6 -11.26 -27.84 -81.09
N PHE A 7 -11.60 -28.59 -80.05
CA PHE A 7 -12.96 -29.08 -79.87
C PHE A 7 -13.46 -28.85 -78.44
N LEU A 8 -14.71 -28.41 -78.39
CA LEU A 8 -15.43 -27.87 -77.25
C LEU A 8 -15.89 -28.94 -76.24
N LEU A 9 -15.80 -28.55 -74.97
CA LEU A 9 -16.80 -28.64 -73.88
C LEU A 9 -17.96 -29.65 -74.01
N ILE A 10 -18.08 -30.56 -73.03
CA ILE A 10 -19.35 -30.99 -72.39
C ILE A 10 -19.04 -31.34 -70.92
N ALA A 11 -19.30 -30.42 -69.99
CA ALA A 11 -20.41 -30.45 -69.02
C ALA A 11 -20.52 -31.74 -68.19
N GLY A 12 -20.03 -31.68 -66.94
CA GLY A 12 -20.30 -32.63 -65.88
C GLY A 12 -20.60 -31.88 -64.60
N ALA A 13 -21.88 -31.58 -64.38
CA ALA A 13 -22.38 -30.93 -63.18
C ALA A 13 -22.37 -31.93 -62.01
N SER A 14 -21.77 -31.53 -60.88
CA SER A 14 -21.99 -32.16 -59.58
C SER A 14 -21.74 -31.13 -58.49
N THR A 15 -22.72 -30.24 -58.29
CA THR A 15 -22.80 -29.40 -57.10
C THR A 15 -23.38 -30.24 -55.96
N ALA A 16 -22.50 -30.80 -55.12
CA ALA A 16 -22.89 -31.27 -53.81
C ALA A 16 -22.86 -30.08 -52.85
N LEU A 17 -24.03 -29.52 -52.54
CA LEU A 17 -24.23 -28.59 -51.44
C LEU A 17 -24.12 -29.35 -50.12
N ILE A 18 -23.03 -29.15 -49.38
CA ILE A 18 -22.97 -29.48 -47.96
C ILE A 18 -23.06 -28.16 -47.21
N ALA A 19 -24.29 -27.81 -46.80
CA ALA A 19 -24.54 -26.76 -45.82
C ALA A 19 -24.12 -27.28 -44.44
N GLY A 20 -22.84 -27.10 -44.10
CA GLY A 20 -22.34 -27.30 -42.75
C GLY A 20 -22.67 -26.09 -41.89
N SER A 21 -23.79 -26.12 -41.18
CA SER A 21 -24.10 -25.18 -40.10
C SER A 21 -23.24 -25.50 -38.88
N GLY A 22 -21.93 -25.29 -39.00
CA GLY A 22 -21.01 -25.31 -37.87
C GLY A 22 -21.22 -24.07 -37.04
N ALA A 23 -22.15 -24.11 -36.08
CA ALA A 23 -22.14 -23.15 -34.99
C ALA A 23 -20.87 -23.39 -34.18
N ALA A 24 -19.79 -22.71 -34.56
CA ALA A 24 -18.60 -22.63 -33.73
C ALA A 24 -19.03 -21.99 -32.41
N ARG A 25 -19.21 -22.81 -31.36
CA ARG A 25 -19.26 -22.32 -29.99
C ARG A 25 -17.93 -21.61 -29.76
N ALA A 26 -17.96 -20.28 -29.78
CA ALA A 26 -16.87 -19.49 -29.24
C ALA A 26 -16.65 -19.98 -27.80
N ALA A 27 -15.49 -20.59 -27.56
CA ALA A 27 -15.08 -20.91 -26.20
C ALA A 27 -15.12 -19.60 -25.39
N PRO A 28 -15.71 -19.58 -24.19
CA PRO A 28 -15.61 -18.40 -23.35
C PRO A 28 -14.11 -18.14 -23.13
N ALA A 29 -13.65 -16.96 -23.55
CA ALA A 29 -12.30 -16.51 -23.23
C ALA A 29 -12.12 -16.64 -21.70
N PRO A 30 -10.96 -17.13 -21.21
CA PRO A 30 -10.72 -17.15 -19.78
C PRO A 30 -10.91 -15.72 -19.28
N ALA A 31 -11.83 -15.54 -18.33
CA ALA A 31 -11.96 -14.29 -17.62
C ALA A 31 -10.59 -14.03 -16.99
N ALA A 32 -9.88 -13.03 -17.52
CA ALA A 32 -8.67 -12.55 -16.89
C ALA A 32 -9.04 -12.23 -15.44
N ALA A 33 -8.46 -12.99 -14.50
CA ALA A 33 -8.62 -12.70 -13.09
C ALA A 33 -8.19 -11.24 -12.91
N ALA A 34 -9.16 -10.37 -12.62
CA ALA A 34 -8.85 -9.00 -12.26
C ALA A 34 -7.98 -9.10 -11.02
N THR A 35 -6.67 -8.85 -11.17
CA THR A 35 -5.83 -8.51 -10.04
C THR A 35 -6.57 -7.37 -9.35
N VAL A 36 -6.94 -7.56 -8.10
CA VAL A 36 -7.48 -6.48 -7.26
C VAL A 36 -6.33 -5.49 -7.16
N ALA A 37 -6.27 -4.57 -8.12
CA ALA A 37 -5.36 -3.45 -8.09
C ALA A 37 -5.72 -2.75 -6.80
N CYS A 38 -4.80 -2.75 -5.84
CA CYS A 38 -5.01 -2.03 -4.62
C CYS A 38 -4.37 -0.66 -4.79
N PRO A 39 -5.14 0.38 -5.17
CA PRO A 39 -4.57 1.68 -5.45
C PRO A 39 -4.15 2.28 -4.11
N SER A 40 -2.89 2.05 -3.73
CA SER A 40 -2.30 2.73 -2.59
C SER A 40 -2.61 4.23 -2.71
N PRO A 41 -3.22 4.86 -1.70
CA PRO A 41 -3.49 6.28 -1.75
C PRO A 41 -2.21 7.06 -2.03
N SER A 42 -2.18 7.85 -3.11
CA SER A 42 -1.08 8.80 -3.32
C SER A 42 -1.03 9.79 -2.16
N PHE A 43 0.17 10.06 -1.66
CA PHE A 43 0.45 11.09 -0.66
C PHE A 43 -0.11 12.46 -1.03
N ASP A 44 -0.16 12.78 -2.33
CA ASP A 44 -0.68 14.06 -2.83
C ASP A 44 -2.19 14.23 -2.60
N ARG A 45 -2.93 13.13 -2.41
CA ARG A 45 -4.36 13.17 -2.05
C ARG A 45 -4.59 13.55 -0.58
N TYR A 46 -3.54 13.57 0.22
CA TYR A 46 -3.58 13.87 1.65
C TYR A 46 -2.56 14.96 1.96
N PRO A 47 -2.74 16.21 1.48
CA PRO A 47 -1.77 17.26 1.73
C PRO A 47 -1.61 17.54 3.23
N ALA A 48 -0.40 17.86 3.64
CA ALA A 48 -0.11 18.30 4.99
C ALA A 48 -0.97 19.52 5.36
N PRO A 49 -1.61 19.55 6.55
CA PRO A 49 -2.38 20.70 6.99
C PRO A 49 -1.48 21.94 7.11
N ALA A 50 -1.94 23.05 6.54
CA ALA A 50 -1.29 24.34 6.77
C ALA A 50 -1.45 24.74 8.24
N ALA A 51 -0.33 24.99 8.92
CA ALA A 51 -0.32 25.43 10.30
C ALA A 51 0.73 26.54 10.48
N SER A 52 0.30 27.68 10.99
CA SER A 52 1.20 28.78 11.33
C SER A 52 2.10 28.38 12.49
N ALA A 53 3.40 28.62 12.34
CA ALA A 53 4.35 28.38 13.42
C ALA A 53 4.03 29.27 14.63
N PRO A 54 3.99 28.71 15.86
CA PRO A 54 3.82 29.51 17.06
C PRO A 54 5.07 30.35 17.30
N ARG A 55 4.90 31.50 17.96
CA ARG A 55 6.01 32.39 18.34
C ARG A 55 7.07 31.68 19.21
N LYS A 56 6.64 30.73 20.04
CA LYS A 56 7.49 29.93 20.90
C LYS A 56 7.06 28.46 20.83
N PRO A 57 7.74 27.62 20.03
CA PRO A 57 7.47 26.18 20.03
C PRO A 57 7.89 25.55 21.36
N ALA A 58 7.37 24.35 21.63
CA ALA A 58 7.72 23.58 22.80
C ALA A 58 9.23 23.27 22.85
N ALA A 59 9.81 23.35 24.05
CA ALA A 59 11.23 23.05 24.26
C ALA A 59 11.52 21.55 24.40
N ALA A 60 10.51 20.74 24.69
CA ALA A 60 10.63 19.30 24.90
C ALA A 60 9.32 18.56 24.56
N PRO A 61 9.39 17.26 24.21
CA PRO A 61 8.20 16.47 23.99
C PRO A 61 7.50 16.14 25.32
N ARG A 62 6.17 16.14 25.28
CA ARG A 62 5.27 15.75 26.35
C ARG A 62 4.86 14.30 26.15
N LEU A 63 5.44 13.41 26.95
CA LEU A 63 5.15 11.98 26.91
C LEU A 63 3.82 11.72 27.62
N THR A 64 2.81 11.26 26.89
CA THR A 64 1.42 11.13 27.38
C THR A 64 0.94 9.69 27.48
N SER A 65 1.67 8.73 26.93
CA SER A 65 1.32 7.30 26.94
C SER A 65 2.42 6.45 27.56
N LYS A 66 2.07 5.24 28.02
CA LYS A 66 3.03 4.26 28.56
C LYS A 66 4.13 3.95 27.54
N GLU A 67 3.76 3.72 26.28
CA GLU A 67 4.69 3.55 25.16
C GLU A 67 5.61 4.77 24.99
N ALA A 68 5.08 6.00 25.04
CA ALA A 68 5.91 7.20 24.94
C ALA A 68 6.93 7.32 26.09
N HIS A 69 6.56 6.88 27.31
CA HIS A 69 7.49 6.83 28.44
C HIS A 69 8.57 5.74 28.28
N LEU A 70 8.21 4.59 27.72
CA LEU A 70 9.13 3.48 27.46
C LEU A 70 10.21 3.91 26.46
N TYR A 71 9.83 4.59 25.39
CA TYR A 71 10.72 5.04 24.31
C TYR A 71 11.12 6.52 24.40
N ARG A 72 11.11 7.08 25.63
CA ARG A 72 11.37 8.50 25.89
C ARG A 72 12.65 9.05 25.25
N THR A 73 13.71 8.24 25.20
CA THR A 73 15.01 8.66 24.66
C THR A 73 14.90 8.90 23.16
N VAL A 74 14.39 7.91 22.41
CA VAL A 74 14.21 8.02 20.95
C VAL A 74 13.25 9.17 20.60
N ILE A 75 12.19 9.36 21.38
CA ILE A 75 11.23 10.46 21.16
C ILE A 75 11.89 11.83 21.42
N ARG A 76 12.71 11.97 22.46
CA ARG A 76 13.45 13.21 22.74
C ARG A 76 14.48 13.50 21.67
N ASP A 77 15.22 12.49 21.23
CA ASP A 77 16.22 12.63 20.18
C ASP A 77 15.56 13.03 18.86
N ALA A 78 14.47 12.35 18.49
CA ALA A 78 13.65 12.74 17.36
C ALA A 78 13.15 14.19 17.51
N PHE A 79 12.69 14.60 18.69
CA PHE A 79 12.23 15.96 18.91
C PHE A 79 13.31 17.04 18.67
N THR A 80 14.60 16.72 18.72
CA THR A 80 15.65 17.69 18.36
C THR A 80 15.76 17.93 16.86
N GLN A 81 15.30 16.98 16.04
CA GLN A 81 15.43 16.99 14.59
C GLN A 81 14.27 17.75 13.90
N PRO A 82 14.43 18.13 12.62
CA PRO A 82 13.37 18.79 11.85
C PRO A 82 12.09 17.94 11.70
N ALA A 83 10.98 18.61 11.39
CA ALA A 83 9.73 17.96 11.05
C ALA A 83 9.90 17.14 9.75
N ASN A 84 9.24 15.97 9.69
CA ASN A 84 9.28 15.07 8.55
C ASN A 84 7.90 14.48 8.18
N PHE A 85 6.83 14.95 8.82
CA PHE A 85 5.47 14.44 8.62
C PHE A 85 4.41 15.53 8.76
N ALA A 86 3.37 15.49 7.92
CA ALA A 86 2.17 16.33 8.02
C ALA A 86 2.45 17.83 8.32
N GLY A 87 3.49 18.37 7.69
CA GLY A 87 3.97 19.74 7.90
C GLY A 87 4.95 19.82 9.08
N HIS A 88 4.44 20.11 10.27
CA HIS A 88 5.24 20.41 11.46
C HIS A 88 5.37 19.23 12.43
N TYR A 89 4.87 18.06 12.07
CA TYR A 89 5.02 16.87 12.89
C TYR A 89 6.32 16.14 12.57
N ARG A 90 6.79 15.36 13.53
CA ARG A 90 7.87 14.42 13.32
C ARG A 90 7.46 13.03 13.74
N VAL A 91 7.69 12.05 12.89
CA VAL A 91 7.56 10.64 13.23
C VAL A 91 8.89 10.15 13.81
N ALA A 92 8.84 9.64 15.04
CA ALA A 92 9.94 8.93 15.69
C ALA A 92 9.70 7.43 15.54
N ILE A 93 10.66 6.69 14.98
CA ILE A 93 10.56 5.24 14.78
C ILE A 93 11.60 4.53 15.65
N TRP A 94 11.23 3.38 16.21
CA TRP A 94 12.14 2.49 16.92
C TRP A 94 11.82 1.03 16.64
N GLY A 95 12.75 0.13 16.98
CA GLY A 95 12.55 -1.32 16.92
C GLY A 95 11.92 -1.89 18.19
N CYS A 96 11.12 -2.94 18.04
CA CYS A 96 10.50 -3.70 19.14
C CYS A 96 11.03 -5.13 19.28
N GLY A 97 11.96 -5.55 18.41
CA GLY A 97 12.48 -6.92 18.34
C GLY A 97 12.96 -7.25 16.92
N THR A 98 13.04 -8.54 16.61
CA THR A 98 13.41 -9.03 15.27
C THR A 98 12.36 -8.60 14.26
N ASP A 99 12.79 -7.78 13.31
CA ASP A 99 11.96 -7.32 12.20
C ASP A 99 10.61 -6.66 12.63
N CYS A 100 10.67 -5.93 13.74
CA CYS A 100 9.53 -5.20 14.29
C CYS A 100 9.85 -3.70 14.36
N ARG A 101 8.87 -2.85 14.05
CA ARG A 101 8.94 -1.39 14.23
C ARG A 101 7.75 -0.89 15.05
N ASN A 102 7.91 0.24 15.71
CA ASN A 102 6.80 1.02 16.25
C ASN A 102 7.18 2.50 16.18
N PHE A 103 6.21 3.39 16.35
CA PHE A 103 6.42 4.82 16.15
C PHE A 103 5.58 5.71 17.07
N ALA A 104 6.00 6.96 17.17
CA ALA A 104 5.22 8.06 17.73
C ALA A 104 5.23 9.25 16.78
N ILE A 105 4.09 9.93 16.67
CA ILE A 105 3.98 11.22 16.02
C ILE A 105 4.19 12.28 17.08
N VAL A 106 5.10 13.22 16.83
CA VAL A 106 5.46 14.28 17.76
C VAL A 106 5.15 15.63 17.12
N ASP A 107 4.31 16.41 17.77
CA ASP A 107 4.04 17.79 17.39
C ASP A 107 5.23 18.68 17.78
N LYS A 108 5.90 19.29 16.81
CA LYS A 108 7.04 20.19 17.06
C LYS A 108 6.65 21.52 17.69
N TYR A 109 5.40 21.94 17.55
CA TYR A 109 4.88 23.19 18.07
C TYR A 109 4.45 23.05 19.52
N THR A 110 3.66 22.02 19.84
CA THR A 110 3.11 21.83 21.19
C THR A 110 3.91 20.84 22.05
N GLY A 111 4.77 20.03 21.42
CA GLY A 111 5.48 18.93 22.07
C GLY A 111 4.61 17.71 22.31
N ALA A 112 3.32 17.72 21.96
CA ALA A 112 2.44 16.57 22.19
C ALA A 112 2.93 15.33 21.43
N THR A 113 2.92 14.18 22.10
CA THR A 113 3.24 12.88 21.49
C THR A 113 1.99 12.04 21.32
N TYR A 114 1.89 11.35 20.19
CA TYR A 114 0.78 10.48 19.84
C TYR A 114 1.32 9.13 19.41
N THR A 115 0.91 8.08 20.11
CA THR A 115 1.21 6.68 19.77
C THR A 115 -0.06 6.01 19.25
N MET A 116 0.08 4.92 18.51
CA MET A 116 -1.09 4.14 18.08
C MET A 116 -1.67 3.37 19.29
N PRO A 117 -2.95 3.58 19.65
CA PRO A 117 -3.54 2.91 20.82
C PRO A 117 -3.57 1.39 20.66
N GLY A 118 -3.08 0.67 21.65
CA GLY A 118 -3.11 -0.81 21.66
C GLY A 118 -2.13 -1.50 20.72
N VAL A 119 -1.27 -0.74 20.01
CA VAL A 119 -0.25 -1.29 19.12
C VAL A 119 1.13 -1.12 19.75
N LYS A 120 1.75 -2.25 20.06
CA LYS A 120 3.09 -2.34 20.65
C LYS A 120 4.15 -2.71 19.62
N ALA A 121 3.74 -3.41 18.58
CA ALA A 121 4.59 -3.96 17.55
C ALA A 121 3.91 -3.85 16.19
N ILE A 122 4.66 -3.39 15.18
CA ILE A 122 4.36 -3.53 13.76
C ILE A 122 5.40 -4.50 13.22
N SER A 123 4.98 -5.74 13.12
CA SER A 123 5.81 -6.86 12.68
C SER A 123 5.64 -6.97 11.19
N GLY A 124 6.74 -7.06 10.45
CA GLY A 124 6.63 -7.33 9.03
C GLY A 124 6.71 -8.81 8.75
N VAL A 125 6.65 -9.12 7.46
CA VAL A 125 6.48 -10.46 6.96
C VAL A 125 7.67 -10.78 6.06
N MET A 126 8.21 -11.99 6.21
CA MET A 126 9.27 -12.46 5.34
C MET A 126 8.80 -12.46 3.88
N GLY A 127 9.60 -11.91 2.97
CA GLY A 127 9.22 -11.73 1.57
C GLY A 127 8.42 -10.45 1.28
N ASN A 128 8.33 -9.52 2.24
CA ASN A 128 7.79 -8.19 2.00
C ASN A 128 8.86 -7.11 2.30
N ASP A 129 9.15 -6.30 1.28
CA ASP A 129 10.16 -5.23 1.33
C ASP A 129 9.54 -3.83 1.54
N ASP A 130 8.27 -3.76 1.92
CA ASP A 130 7.64 -2.46 2.16
C ASP A 130 8.22 -1.79 3.40
N GLU A 131 8.36 -0.47 3.32
CA GLU A 131 8.65 0.32 4.50
C GLU A 131 7.49 0.15 5.50
N ARG A 132 7.82 -0.35 6.70
CA ARG A 132 6.84 -0.67 7.74
C ARG A 132 6.03 0.54 8.17
N VAL A 133 6.66 1.71 8.14
CA VAL A 133 6.03 2.99 8.49
C VAL A 133 6.46 4.02 7.44
N ASP A 134 5.69 4.13 6.37
CA ASP A 134 5.94 5.08 5.28
C ASP A 134 5.12 6.36 5.45
N PHE A 135 5.76 7.50 5.25
CA PHE A 135 5.18 8.82 5.44
C PHE A 135 6.02 9.89 4.72
N ARG A 136 5.43 11.07 4.50
CA ARG A 136 6.11 12.21 3.88
C ARG A 136 5.83 13.51 4.62
N ALA A 137 6.79 14.44 4.57
CA ALA A 137 6.66 15.74 5.22
C ALA A 137 5.47 16.55 4.69
N GLY A 138 5.24 16.51 3.37
CA GLY A 138 4.14 17.21 2.71
C GLY A 138 2.79 16.50 2.78
N SER A 139 2.67 15.38 3.50
CA SER A 139 1.45 14.58 3.52
C SER A 139 0.96 14.25 4.94
N ALA A 140 -0.37 14.23 5.11
CA ALA A 140 -1.05 13.69 6.27
C ALA A 140 -1.25 12.17 6.20
N LEU A 141 -0.87 11.52 5.09
CA LEU A 141 -0.96 10.08 4.94
C LEU A 141 0.21 9.39 5.63
N LEU A 142 -0.12 8.42 6.48
CA LEU A 142 0.80 7.47 7.09
C LEU A 142 0.37 6.06 6.68
N ILE A 143 1.32 5.27 6.18
CA ILE A 143 1.10 3.91 5.73
C ILE A 143 1.83 2.99 6.70
N VAL A 144 1.13 1.98 7.20
CA VAL A 144 1.72 0.92 8.00
C VAL A 144 1.67 -0.38 7.21
N ALA A 145 2.80 -1.03 6.99
CA ALA A 145 2.89 -2.32 6.30
C ALA A 145 3.31 -3.41 7.28
N GLY A 146 2.54 -4.50 7.35
CA GLY A 146 2.80 -5.65 8.21
C GLY A 146 1.58 -6.11 8.99
N CYS A 147 1.78 -6.61 10.21
CA CYS A 147 0.74 -6.99 11.16
C CYS A 147 0.95 -6.28 12.49
N PHE A 148 -0.14 -6.11 13.25
CA PHE A 148 -0.08 -5.50 14.57
C PHE A 148 0.10 -6.56 15.65
N ASN A 149 0.94 -6.26 16.64
CA ASN A 149 1.15 -7.07 17.84
C ASN A 149 1.53 -8.53 17.56
N ASP A 150 2.41 -8.75 16.58
CA ASP A 150 2.89 -10.08 16.18
C ASP A 150 1.78 -11.03 15.69
N ASP A 151 0.62 -10.50 15.28
CA ASP A 151 -0.53 -11.27 14.79
C ASP A 151 -0.41 -11.60 13.29
N CYS A 152 0.81 -11.83 12.80
CA CYS A 152 1.04 -12.45 11.50
C CYS A 152 0.90 -13.96 11.69
N ASP A 153 -0.28 -14.50 11.43
CA ASP A 153 -0.52 -15.94 11.42
C ASP A 153 0.39 -16.67 10.41
N ASP A 154 0.44 -18.00 10.45
CA ASP A 154 1.32 -18.81 9.58
C ASP A 154 1.13 -18.51 8.07
N ASN A 155 -0.05 -18.03 7.68
CA ASN A 155 -0.39 -17.68 6.30
C ASN A 155 -0.31 -16.17 6.00
N ASN A 156 0.07 -15.34 6.97
CA ASN A 156 0.09 -13.88 6.89
C ASN A 156 -1.23 -13.26 6.38
N ALA A 157 -2.37 -13.91 6.63
CA ALA A 157 -3.69 -13.48 6.17
C ALA A 157 -4.11 -12.13 6.79
N LYS A 158 -3.52 -11.78 7.93
CA LYS A 158 -3.73 -10.50 8.63
C LYS A 158 -2.73 -9.41 8.23
N ALA A 159 -1.73 -9.76 7.43
CA ALA A 159 -0.74 -8.81 6.95
C ALA A 159 -1.34 -7.91 5.86
N ALA A 160 -1.20 -6.60 6.04
CA ALA A 160 -1.76 -5.63 5.11
C ALA A 160 -0.92 -4.35 5.07
N ARG A 161 -1.15 -3.54 4.03
CA ARG A 161 -0.87 -2.11 4.07
C ARG A 161 -2.09 -1.40 4.64
N PHE A 162 -1.95 -0.78 5.80
CA PHE A 162 -2.97 0.02 6.45
C PHE A 162 -2.70 1.49 6.17
N PHE A 163 -3.71 2.20 5.65
CA PHE A 163 -3.60 3.62 5.35
C PHE A 163 -4.30 4.43 6.43
N TYR A 164 -3.61 5.46 6.91
CA TYR A 164 -4.12 6.36 7.93
C TYR A 164 -3.95 7.81 7.51
N GLU A 165 -5.01 8.60 7.70
CA GLU A 165 -4.94 10.04 7.61
C GLU A 165 -4.73 10.63 9.00
N TRP A 166 -3.72 11.49 9.13
CA TRP A 166 -3.45 12.24 10.33
C TRP A 166 -4.39 13.45 10.45
N THR A 167 -5.17 13.46 11.53
CA THR A 167 -6.15 14.52 11.81
C THR A 167 -5.61 15.63 12.73
N GLY A 168 -4.31 15.61 13.06
CA GLY A 168 -3.70 16.49 14.06
C GLY A 168 -3.71 15.94 15.49
N THR A 169 -4.58 14.96 15.78
CA THR A 169 -4.68 14.34 17.12
C THR A 169 -4.81 12.83 17.11
N ARG A 170 -5.26 12.24 15.99
CA ARG A 170 -5.41 10.79 15.81
C ARG A 170 -5.18 10.37 14.36
N LEU A 171 -4.84 9.10 14.20
CA LEU A 171 -4.80 8.41 12.92
C LEU A 171 -6.21 7.89 12.58
N ARG A 172 -6.82 8.43 11.52
CA ARG A 172 -8.12 7.99 10.99
C ARG A 172 -7.86 6.93 9.91
N PRO A 173 -8.44 5.72 10.00
CA PRO A 173 -8.32 4.73 8.94
C PRO A 173 -8.85 5.29 7.62
N ALA A 174 -8.05 5.17 6.56
CA ALA A 174 -8.36 5.61 5.20
C ALA A 174 -8.53 4.44 4.21
N GLY A 175 -8.14 3.23 4.61
CA GLY A 175 -8.32 2.00 3.83
C GLY A 175 -7.27 0.96 4.17
N THR A 176 -7.35 -0.19 3.52
CA THR A 176 -6.36 -1.26 3.60
C THR A 176 -6.13 -1.90 2.25
N CYS A 177 -4.93 -2.43 2.04
CA CYS A 177 -4.54 -3.22 0.88
C CYS A 177 -3.88 -4.53 1.32
N PRO A 178 -4.08 -5.63 0.58
CA PRO A 178 -3.26 -6.82 0.77
C PRO A 178 -1.77 -6.50 0.69
N LEU A 179 -0.98 -7.12 1.56
CA LEU A 179 0.46 -7.01 1.51
C LEU A 179 1.01 -7.92 0.41
N ALA A 180 1.88 -7.40 -0.45
CA ALA A 180 2.57 -8.23 -1.44
C ALA A 180 3.68 -9.01 -0.71
N ILE A 181 3.55 -10.34 -0.69
CA ILE A 181 4.49 -11.24 -0.01
C ILE A 181 5.02 -12.20 -1.06
N GLU A 182 6.34 -12.19 -1.27
CA GLU A 182 7.01 -13.16 -2.13
C GLU A 182 6.97 -14.56 -1.48
N PRO A 183 6.68 -15.62 -2.26
CA PRO A 183 6.74 -16.97 -1.76
C PRO A 183 8.16 -17.30 -1.26
N LEU A 184 8.26 -17.93 -0.09
CA LEU A 184 9.52 -18.50 0.38
C LEU A 184 9.98 -19.59 -0.62
N GLN A 185 11.17 -19.42 -1.20
CA GLN A 185 11.80 -20.40 -2.11
C GLN A 185 12.46 -21.55 -1.35
#